data_AF-A0A970S1S0-F1
#
_entry.id   AF-A0A970S1S0-F1
#
_cell.length_a   1.000
_cell.length_b   1.000
_cell.length_c   1.000
_cell.angle_alpha   90.00
_cell.angle_beta   90.00
_cell.angle_gamma   90.00
#
_symmetry.space_group_name_H-M   'P 1'
#
loop_
_entity.id
_entity.type
_entity.pdbx_description
1 polymer ?
#
loop_
_entity_poly.entity_id
_entity_poly.type
_entity_poly.pdbx_seq_one_letter_code
_entity_poly.pdbx_strand_id
1 'polypeptide(L)'
;MESELKFVYKDGASFSDIIEQPIISDYLLSTGNMSYAMRSSYFDTEDEILRNRKGALRIRRSNERFYLTLKLPIPKSDSKGDGIFERQEWEFELNDEEQYWDAKTGISPIWFLNRMASNAEKGEKSDPDLIQILRILEGRPLHEVCLADYTRTAYAYQYRTSSFELCFDEGYLGTSEHVEQFSEIELELLTGNRKDLYSLQNEFLTSLPLNSATKSKYDQAMAIADLYK
;
A
#
# COMPACT_ATOMS: atom_id res chain seq x y z
N MET A 1 -12.49 -0.05 0.97
CA MET A 1 -11.97 0.92 -0.03
C MET A 1 -10.98 1.78 0.69
N GLU A 2 -9.74 1.76 0.24
CA GLU A 2 -8.63 2.53 0.79
C GLU A 2 -8.63 3.93 0.17
N SER A 3 -8.23 4.95 0.93
CA SER A 3 -8.07 6.33 0.43
C SER A 3 -6.91 7.00 1.15
N GLU A 4 -5.85 7.27 0.42
CA GLU A 4 -4.61 7.80 0.97
C GLU A 4 -4.04 8.95 0.13
N LEU A 5 -3.26 9.80 0.78
CA LEU A 5 -2.35 10.73 0.13
C LEU A 5 -0.93 10.21 0.18
N LYS A 6 -0.15 10.47 -0.86
CA LYS A 6 1.28 10.17 -0.90
C LYS A 6 2.09 11.38 -1.32
N PHE A 7 3.18 11.60 -0.61
CA PHE A 7 4.11 12.70 -0.85
C PHE A 7 5.54 12.22 -0.88
N VAL A 8 6.37 12.93 -1.64
CA VAL A 8 7.82 12.83 -1.59
C VAL A 8 8.42 14.15 -1.13
N TYR A 9 9.57 14.08 -0.47
CA TYR A 9 10.32 15.26 -0.05
C TYR A 9 10.79 16.06 -1.25
N LYS A 10 10.81 17.39 -1.14
CA LYS A 10 11.58 18.25 -2.05
C LYS A 10 13.08 18.05 -1.77
N ASP A 11 13.90 18.31 -2.79
CA ASP A 11 15.36 18.18 -2.68
C ASP A 11 15.91 18.90 -1.44
N GLY A 12 16.66 18.17 -0.62
CA GLY A 12 17.28 18.67 0.61
C GLY A 12 16.37 18.72 1.84
N ALA A 13 15.08 18.40 1.72
CA ALA A 13 14.19 18.27 2.86
C ALA A 13 14.26 16.85 3.46
N SER A 14 13.91 16.75 4.74
CA SER A 14 14.01 15.53 5.54
C SER A 14 12.83 15.39 6.51
N PHE A 15 12.77 14.27 7.22
CA PHE A 15 11.77 14.01 8.25
C PHE A 15 11.67 15.13 9.31
N SER A 16 12.82 15.65 9.79
CA SER A 16 12.82 16.70 10.83
C SER A 16 12.21 18.01 10.34
N ASP A 17 12.32 18.32 9.05
CA ASP A 17 11.72 19.51 8.46
C ASP A 17 10.19 19.45 8.40
N ILE A 18 9.63 18.24 8.54
CA ILE A 18 8.19 17.98 8.46
C ILE A 18 7.58 17.82 9.85
N ILE A 19 8.13 16.94 10.69
CA ILE A 19 7.49 16.51 11.93
C ILE A 19 7.29 17.65 12.94
N GLU A 20 8.16 18.66 12.92
CA GLU A 20 8.13 19.81 13.83
C GLU A 20 7.19 20.93 13.36
N GLN A 21 6.64 20.84 12.14
CA GLN A 21 5.77 21.87 11.61
C GLN A 21 4.40 21.85 12.30
N PRO A 22 3.79 23.00 12.63
CA PRO A 22 2.50 23.05 13.34
C PRO A 22 1.38 22.25 12.67
N ILE A 23 1.32 22.26 11.33
CA ILE A 23 0.35 21.49 10.55
C ILE A 23 0.50 19.97 10.74
N ILE A 24 1.65 19.52 11.23
CA ILE A 24 1.88 18.14 11.66
C ILE A 24 1.69 18.04 13.18
N SER A 25 2.54 18.71 13.96
CA SER A 25 2.64 18.53 15.41
C SER A 25 1.35 18.79 16.17
N ASP A 26 0.56 19.79 15.77
CA ASP A 26 -0.65 20.21 16.49
C ASP A 26 -1.80 19.21 16.31
N TYR A 27 -1.70 18.34 15.32
CA TYR A 27 -2.73 17.37 14.93
C TYR A 27 -2.35 15.91 15.24
N LEU A 28 -1.11 15.67 15.70
CA LEU A 28 -0.70 14.36 16.21
C LEU A 28 -1.38 14.05 17.54
N LEU A 29 -1.85 12.82 17.70
CA LEU A 29 -2.38 12.37 18.98
C LEU A 29 -1.23 12.05 19.96
N SER A 30 -1.50 12.25 21.25
CA SER A 30 -0.51 12.03 22.32
C SER A 30 -0.14 10.56 22.57
N THR A 31 -0.66 9.64 21.77
CA THR A 31 -0.34 8.20 21.85
C THR A 31 1.09 7.88 21.40
N GLY A 32 1.79 8.84 20.78
CA GLY A 32 3.14 8.64 20.24
C GLY A 32 3.12 7.96 18.87
N ASN A 33 4.29 7.47 18.45
CA ASN A 33 4.45 6.74 17.19
C ASN A 33 4.61 5.24 17.42
N MET A 34 4.37 4.50 16.34
CA MET A 34 4.68 3.09 16.23
C MET A 34 5.64 2.89 15.06
N SER A 35 6.62 2.00 15.22
CA SER A 35 7.54 1.64 14.13
C SER A 35 7.41 0.18 13.74
N TYR A 36 7.43 -0.08 12.43
CA TYR A 36 7.24 -1.40 11.85
C TYR A 36 8.34 -1.67 10.82
N ALA A 37 9.01 -2.80 10.95
CA ALA A 37 9.83 -3.34 9.87
C ALA A 37 8.89 -4.01 8.86
N MET A 38 8.81 -3.46 7.65
CA MET A 38 7.91 -3.91 6.60
C MET A 38 8.67 -4.46 5.40
N ARG A 39 8.28 -5.64 4.93
CA ARG A 39 8.77 -6.19 3.65
C ARG A 39 7.59 -6.68 2.83
N SER A 40 7.42 -6.14 1.63
CA SER A 40 6.40 -6.56 0.67
C SER A 40 7.07 -7.23 -0.52
N SER A 41 6.67 -8.46 -0.83
CA SER A 41 6.98 -9.15 -2.08
C SER A 41 5.76 -9.08 -2.98
N TYR A 42 5.92 -8.60 -4.21
CA TYR A 42 4.83 -8.47 -5.19
C TYR A 42 4.89 -9.59 -6.20
N PHE A 43 3.73 -10.14 -6.55
CA PHE A 43 3.60 -11.31 -7.41
C PHE A 43 2.73 -11.02 -8.62
N ASP A 44 3.10 -11.55 -9.77
CA ASP A 44 2.28 -11.54 -10.99
C ASP A 44 2.49 -12.83 -11.80
N THR A 45 1.68 -13.02 -12.83
CA THR A 45 1.85 -14.09 -13.81
C THR A 45 2.91 -13.70 -14.85
N GLU A 46 3.46 -14.68 -15.57
CA GLU A 46 4.45 -14.44 -16.64
C GLU A 46 3.92 -13.49 -17.72
N ASP A 47 2.61 -13.52 -17.99
CA ASP A 47 1.91 -12.63 -18.91
C ASP A 47 1.40 -11.31 -18.26
N GLU A 48 1.90 -10.98 -17.07
CA GLU A 48 1.67 -9.72 -16.34
C GLU A 48 0.17 -9.34 -16.20
N ILE A 49 -0.69 -10.32 -15.86
CA ILE A 49 -2.15 -10.12 -15.81
C ILE A 49 -2.54 -9.00 -14.85
N LEU A 50 -1.96 -8.97 -13.66
CA LEU A 50 -2.33 -7.98 -12.64
C LEU A 50 -1.85 -6.60 -13.05
N ARG A 51 -0.59 -6.48 -13.47
CA ARG A 51 -0.02 -5.23 -13.97
C ARG A 51 -0.83 -4.65 -15.13
N ASN A 52 -1.23 -5.48 -16.10
CA ASN A 52 -2.06 -5.06 -17.24
C ASN A 52 -3.45 -4.56 -16.82
N ARG A 53 -3.90 -4.95 -15.62
CA ARG A 53 -5.16 -4.49 -15.00
C ARG A 53 -4.94 -3.38 -13.98
N LYS A 54 -3.70 -2.85 -13.85
CA LYS A 54 -3.29 -1.90 -12.81
C LYS A 54 -3.56 -2.42 -11.39
N GLY A 55 -3.55 -3.73 -11.23
CA GLY A 55 -3.67 -4.42 -9.96
C GLY A 55 -2.31 -4.76 -9.38
N ALA A 56 -2.28 -5.07 -8.09
CA ALA A 56 -1.09 -5.55 -7.41
C ALA A 56 -1.46 -6.61 -6.38
N LEU A 57 -0.77 -7.74 -6.43
CA LEU A 57 -0.85 -8.79 -5.41
C LEU A 57 0.46 -8.77 -4.62
N ARG A 58 0.38 -8.75 -3.28
CA ARG A 58 1.57 -8.80 -2.43
C ARG A 58 1.38 -9.67 -1.21
N ILE A 59 2.49 -10.23 -0.74
CA ILE A 59 2.64 -10.70 0.64
C ILE A 59 3.49 -9.67 1.37
N ARG A 60 2.92 -9.06 2.41
CA ARG A 60 3.58 -8.10 3.27
C ARG A 60 3.86 -8.72 4.63
N ARG A 61 5.12 -8.79 5.02
CA ARG A 61 5.53 -8.94 6.41
C ARG A 61 5.49 -7.57 7.10
N SER A 62 4.84 -7.48 8.25
CA SER A 62 4.89 -6.34 9.17
C SER A 62 5.30 -6.86 10.54
N ASN A 63 6.56 -6.61 10.91
CA ASN A 63 7.23 -7.28 12.03
C ASN A 63 7.14 -8.81 11.89
N GLU A 64 6.41 -9.49 12.78
CA GLU A 64 6.25 -10.95 12.78
C GLU A 64 4.98 -11.43 12.06
N ARG A 65 4.14 -10.51 11.59
CA ARG A 65 2.85 -10.84 10.98
C ARG A 65 2.93 -10.75 9.47
N PHE A 66 2.17 -11.61 8.79
CA PHE A 66 2.11 -11.64 7.34
C PHE A 66 0.70 -11.31 6.86
N TYR A 67 0.63 -10.56 5.78
CA TYR A 67 -0.62 -10.09 5.18
C TYR A 67 -0.57 -10.34 3.69
N LEU A 68 -1.62 -10.96 3.16
CA LEU A 68 -1.84 -11.11 1.73
C LEU A 68 -2.80 -10.01 1.28
N THR A 69 -2.35 -9.17 0.37
CA THR A 69 -3.11 -8.01 -0.11
C THR A 69 -3.30 -8.10 -1.62
N LEU A 70 -4.54 -7.97 -2.10
CA LEU A 70 -4.86 -7.69 -3.49
C LEU A 70 -5.44 -6.29 -3.63
N LYS A 71 -4.85 -5.48 -4.50
CA LYS A 71 -5.34 -4.14 -4.86
C LYS A 71 -5.79 -4.10 -6.32
N LEU A 72 -6.94 -3.46 -6.58
CA LEU A 72 -7.47 -3.18 -7.91
C LEU A 72 -7.88 -1.72 -8.05
N PRO A 73 -7.83 -1.15 -9.28
CA PRO A 73 -8.30 0.20 -9.53
C PRO A 73 -9.83 0.28 -9.36
N ILE A 74 -10.32 1.43 -8.91
CA ILE A 74 -11.76 1.69 -8.82
C ILE A 74 -12.28 2.10 -10.20
N PRO A 75 -13.30 1.42 -10.78
CA PRO A 75 -13.76 1.66 -12.15
C PRO A 75 -14.29 3.07 -12.47
N LYS A 76 -14.49 3.93 -11.46
CA LYS A 76 -14.91 5.34 -11.58
C LYS A 76 -14.44 6.14 -10.36
N SER A 77 -13.13 6.25 -10.18
CA SER A 77 -12.63 7.13 -9.12
C SER A 77 -12.89 8.60 -9.48
N ASP A 78 -13.52 9.33 -8.55
CA ASP A 78 -13.64 10.79 -8.61
C ASP A 78 -12.34 11.49 -8.11
N SER A 79 -11.31 10.73 -7.72
CA SER A 79 -10.00 11.30 -7.36
C SER A 79 -9.47 12.12 -8.52
N LYS A 80 -9.37 13.43 -8.32
CA LYS A 80 -8.69 14.36 -9.22
C LYS A 80 -7.54 14.98 -8.46
N GLY A 81 -6.32 14.65 -8.84
CA GLY A 81 -5.10 15.22 -8.28
C GLY A 81 -3.97 14.20 -8.16
N ASP A 82 -2.75 14.63 -8.46
CA ASP A 82 -1.54 13.85 -8.21
C ASP A 82 -1.39 13.63 -6.69
N GLY A 83 -0.86 12.48 -6.28
CA GLY A 83 -0.69 12.17 -4.85
C GLY A 83 -1.90 11.56 -4.17
N ILE A 84 -3.01 11.30 -4.87
CA ILE A 84 -4.21 10.70 -4.28
C ILE A 84 -4.36 9.28 -4.81
N PHE A 85 -4.42 8.31 -3.90
CA PHE A 85 -4.53 6.90 -4.23
C PHE A 85 -5.80 6.31 -3.63
N GLU A 86 -6.62 5.75 -4.52
CA GLU A 86 -7.87 5.08 -4.17
C GLU A 86 -7.95 3.76 -4.90
N ARG A 87 -8.06 2.70 -4.11
CA ARG A 87 -8.07 1.33 -4.60
C ARG A 87 -9.13 0.53 -3.86
N GLN A 88 -9.71 -0.42 -4.58
CA GLN A 88 -10.30 -1.57 -3.90
C GLN A 88 -9.14 -2.40 -3.35
N GLU A 89 -9.22 -2.73 -2.07
CA GLU A 89 -8.20 -3.48 -1.37
C GLU A 89 -8.87 -4.59 -0.58
N TRP A 90 -8.33 -5.80 -0.72
CA TRP A 90 -8.67 -6.95 0.11
C TRP A 90 -7.38 -7.42 0.78
N GLU A 91 -7.33 -7.33 2.10
CA GLU A 91 -6.20 -7.74 2.91
C GLU A 91 -6.61 -8.82 3.90
N PHE A 92 -5.79 -9.86 4.02
CA PHE A 92 -5.99 -10.97 4.94
C PHE A 92 -4.70 -11.24 5.71
N GLU A 93 -4.78 -11.30 7.04
CA GLU A 93 -3.68 -11.81 7.86
C GLU A 93 -3.50 -13.32 7.58
N LEU A 94 -2.25 -13.74 7.40
CA LEU A 94 -1.85 -15.12 7.18
C LEU A 94 -1.42 -15.72 8.52
N ASN A 95 -2.24 -16.63 9.02
CA ASN A 95 -2.00 -17.35 10.26
C ASN A 95 -0.85 -18.36 10.07
N ASP A 96 -0.23 -18.82 11.16
CA ASP A 96 0.85 -19.83 11.11
C ASP A 96 0.46 -21.13 10.39
N GLU A 97 -0.81 -21.53 10.50
CA GLU A 97 -1.37 -22.71 9.80
C GLU A 97 -1.59 -22.48 8.29
N GLU A 98 -1.53 -21.22 7.84
CA GLU A 98 -1.83 -20.77 6.47
C GLU A 98 -0.56 -20.30 5.74
N GLN A 99 0.60 -20.30 6.41
CA GLN A 99 1.91 -19.93 5.86
C GLN A 99 2.51 -21.02 4.93
N TYR A 100 1.74 -21.51 3.98
CA TYR A 100 2.27 -22.31 2.87
C TYR A 100 2.44 -21.41 1.65
N TRP A 101 3.46 -20.56 1.70
CA TRP A 101 3.85 -19.71 0.59
C TRP A 101 5.36 -19.72 0.44
N ASP A 102 5.79 -19.63 -0.81
CA ASP A 102 7.20 -19.64 -1.15
C ASP A 102 7.61 -18.22 -1.54
N ALA A 103 8.79 -17.78 -1.09
CA ALA A 103 9.22 -16.40 -1.31
C ALA A 103 9.33 -16.03 -2.80
N LYS A 104 9.57 -17.01 -3.69
CA LYS A 104 9.72 -16.78 -5.12
C LYS A 104 8.41 -16.90 -5.89
N THR A 105 7.50 -17.76 -5.45
CA THR A 105 6.26 -18.12 -6.18
C THR A 105 4.99 -17.63 -5.48
N GLY A 106 5.11 -17.09 -4.27
CA GLY A 106 4.02 -16.50 -3.50
C GLY A 106 3.05 -17.54 -2.95
N ILE A 107 1.78 -17.14 -2.88
CA ILE A 107 0.65 -17.98 -2.48
C ILE A 107 -0.05 -18.51 -3.73
N SER A 108 -0.36 -19.80 -3.75
CA SER A 108 -1.20 -20.38 -4.80
C SER A 108 -2.56 -19.66 -4.87
N PRO A 109 -3.02 -19.22 -6.04
CA PRO A 109 -4.37 -18.64 -6.22
C PRO A 109 -5.51 -19.54 -5.69
N ILE A 110 -5.29 -20.85 -5.60
CA ILE A 110 -6.25 -21.81 -5.01
C ILE A 110 -6.49 -21.51 -3.53
N TRP A 111 -5.47 -21.07 -2.79
CA TRP A 111 -5.61 -20.67 -1.39
C TRP A 111 -6.65 -19.56 -1.23
N PHE A 112 -6.62 -18.54 -2.10
CA PHE A 112 -7.58 -17.45 -2.09
C PHE A 112 -9.01 -17.93 -2.29
N LEU A 113 -9.22 -18.82 -3.27
CA LEU A 113 -10.56 -19.37 -3.55
C LEU A 113 -11.09 -20.15 -2.35
N ASN A 114 -10.24 -20.96 -1.70
CA ASN A 114 -10.61 -21.72 -0.51
C ASN A 114 -10.93 -20.81 0.69
N ARG A 115 -10.13 -19.76 0.92
CA ARG A 115 -10.37 -18.78 1.98
C ARG A 115 -11.70 -18.06 1.76
N MET A 116 -11.97 -17.61 0.53
CA MET A 116 -13.24 -16.97 0.18
C MET A 116 -14.45 -17.90 0.34
N ALA A 117 -14.32 -19.17 -0.03
CA ALA A 117 -15.38 -20.16 0.20
C ALA A 117 -15.67 -20.32 1.70
N SER A 118 -14.63 -20.40 2.54
CA SER A 118 -14.80 -20.51 4.00
C SER A 118 -15.43 -19.26 4.64
N ASN A 119 -15.19 -18.07 4.09
CA ASN A 119 -15.82 -16.83 4.55
C ASN A 119 -17.28 -16.72 4.08
N ALA A 120 -17.59 -17.22 2.88
CA ALA A 120 -18.96 -17.28 2.38
C ALA A 120 -19.85 -18.18 3.25
N GLU A 121 -19.30 -19.28 3.79
CA GLU A 121 -19.98 -20.13 4.78
C GLU A 121 -20.31 -19.41 6.10
N LYS A 122 -19.56 -18.35 6.42
CA LYS A 122 -19.81 -17.46 7.57
C LYS A 122 -20.77 -16.30 7.26
N GLY A 123 -21.33 -16.26 6.05
CA GLY A 123 -22.30 -15.24 5.63
C GLY A 123 -21.68 -13.94 5.11
N GLU A 124 -20.37 -13.88 4.92
CA GLU A 124 -19.71 -12.75 4.26
C GLU A 124 -19.98 -12.80 2.75
N LYS A 125 -20.52 -11.70 2.19
CA LYS A 125 -20.70 -11.60 0.74
C LYS A 125 -19.35 -11.32 0.07
N SER A 126 -18.94 -12.25 -0.78
CA SER A 126 -17.77 -12.09 -1.63
C SER A 126 -17.95 -10.98 -2.66
N ASP A 127 -16.93 -10.14 -2.83
CA ASP A 127 -16.92 -9.10 -3.86
C ASP A 127 -16.78 -9.72 -5.27
N PRO A 128 -17.66 -9.38 -6.24
CA PRO A 128 -17.59 -9.90 -7.60
C PRO A 128 -16.26 -9.62 -8.31
N ASP A 129 -15.66 -8.45 -8.09
CA ASP A 129 -14.40 -8.05 -8.74
C ASP A 129 -13.25 -8.94 -8.23
N LEU A 130 -13.23 -9.21 -6.91
CA LEU A 130 -12.30 -10.15 -6.28
C LEU A 130 -12.48 -11.57 -6.84
N ILE A 131 -13.70 -12.07 -6.95
CA ILE A 131 -13.94 -13.42 -7.51
C ILE A 131 -13.45 -13.51 -8.95
N GLN A 132 -13.74 -12.48 -9.76
CA GLN A 132 -13.38 -12.48 -11.17
C GLN A 132 -11.86 -12.54 -11.36
N ILE A 133 -11.10 -11.71 -10.64
CA ILE A 133 -9.64 -11.70 -10.78
C ILE A 133 -9.02 -12.99 -10.27
N LEU A 134 -9.50 -13.56 -9.17
CA LEU A 134 -9.00 -14.83 -8.64
C LEU A 134 -9.22 -15.99 -9.62
N ARG A 135 -10.38 -16.02 -10.30
CA ARG A 135 -10.64 -17.01 -11.37
C ARG A 135 -9.72 -16.86 -12.58
N ILE A 136 -9.31 -15.64 -12.91
CA ILE A 136 -8.37 -15.40 -14.01
C ILE A 136 -6.97 -15.91 -13.65
N LEU A 137 -6.57 -15.77 -12.38
CA LEU A 137 -5.29 -16.24 -11.85
C LEU A 137 -5.28 -17.75 -11.58
N GLU A 138 -6.45 -18.40 -11.52
CA GLU A 138 -6.57 -19.83 -11.20
C GLU A 138 -5.74 -20.70 -12.16
N GLY A 139 -4.90 -21.57 -11.59
CA GLY A 139 -4.03 -22.47 -12.33
C GLY A 139 -2.83 -21.80 -13.01
N ARG A 140 -2.63 -20.48 -12.82
CA ARG A 140 -1.48 -19.75 -13.38
C ARG A 140 -0.38 -19.59 -12.32
N PRO A 141 0.86 -19.99 -12.63
CA PRO A 141 1.98 -19.75 -11.73
C PRO A 141 2.20 -18.25 -11.48
N LEU A 142 2.37 -17.92 -10.20
CA LEU A 142 2.82 -16.59 -9.78
C LEU A 142 4.32 -16.63 -9.53
N HIS A 143 4.97 -15.50 -9.76
CA HIS A 143 6.37 -15.30 -9.39
C HIS A 143 6.58 -13.88 -8.85
N GLU A 144 7.58 -13.72 -7.98
CA GLU A 144 7.96 -12.42 -7.46
C GLU A 144 8.48 -11.54 -8.61
N VAL A 145 7.85 -10.37 -8.79
CA VAL A 145 8.21 -9.42 -9.85
C VAL A 145 9.00 -8.22 -9.31
N CYS A 146 8.76 -7.84 -8.06
CA CYS A 146 9.46 -6.77 -7.38
C CYS A 146 9.20 -6.84 -5.86
N LEU A 147 9.90 -6.01 -5.10
CA LEU A 147 9.80 -5.94 -3.65
C LEU A 147 9.91 -4.49 -3.13
N ALA A 148 9.48 -4.33 -1.88
CA ALA A 148 9.69 -3.13 -1.07
C ALA A 148 10.11 -3.55 0.34
N ASP A 149 11.24 -3.04 0.84
CA ASP A 149 11.75 -3.33 2.19
C ASP A 149 12.05 -2.02 2.90
N TYR A 150 11.29 -1.70 3.95
CA TYR A 150 11.28 -0.38 4.56
C TYR A 150 10.88 -0.41 6.02
N THR A 151 11.25 0.65 6.73
CA THR A 151 10.70 0.95 8.04
C THR A 151 9.57 1.96 7.88
N ARG A 152 8.41 1.66 8.48
CA ARG A 152 7.29 2.59 8.61
C ARG A 152 7.26 3.14 10.03
N THR A 153 7.28 4.46 10.18
CA THR A 153 6.93 5.13 11.44
C THR A 153 5.55 5.77 11.29
N ALA A 154 4.57 5.24 12.01
CA ALA A 154 3.17 5.63 11.94
C ALA A 154 2.76 6.47 13.16
N TYR A 155 1.96 7.49 12.91
CA TYR A 155 1.37 8.37 13.92
C TYR A 155 -0.14 8.43 13.72
N ALA A 156 -0.90 8.41 14.81
CA ALA A 156 -2.31 8.75 14.76
C ALA A 156 -2.46 10.26 14.58
N TYR A 157 -3.21 10.66 13.56
CA TYR A 157 -3.36 12.06 13.16
C TYR A 157 -4.85 12.40 13.07
N GLN A 158 -5.28 13.46 13.76
CA GLN A 158 -6.68 13.88 13.78
C GLN A 158 -6.81 15.24 13.12
N TYR A 159 -7.72 15.39 12.15
CA TYR A 159 -7.98 16.68 11.54
C TYR A 159 -9.48 16.86 11.33
N ARG A 160 -10.01 17.94 11.94
CA ARG A 160 -11.45 18.19 12.03
C ARG A 160 -12.18 16.95 12.58
N THR A 161 -13.16 16.44 11.84
CA THR A 161 -13.98 15.28 12.22
C THR A 161 -13.42 13.95 11.72
N SER A 162 -12.25 13.95 11.08
CA SER A 162 -11.68 12.79 10.40
C SER A 162 -10.39 12.33 11.08
N SER A 163 -10.21 11.01 11.17
CA SER A 163 -9.01 10.37 11.71
C SER A 163 -8.18 9.76 10.60
N PHE A 164 -6.87 9.89 10.73
CA PHE A 164 -5.89 9.46 9.75
C PHE A 164 -4.74 8.70 10.42
N GLU A 165 -4.03 7.91 9.62
CA GLU A 165 -2.71 7.42 9.96
C GLU A 165 -1.67 8.16 9.09
N LEU A 166 -0.79 8.93 9.74
CA LEU A 166 0.35 9.59 9.08
C LEU A 166 1.57 8.68 9.18
N CYS A 167 2.08 8.25 8.04
CA CYS A 167 3.21 7.33 7.95
C CYS A 167 4.41 7.99 7.29
N PHE A 168 5.58 7.76 7.86
CA PHE A 168 6.87 8.06 7.25
C PHE A 168 7.54 6.75 6.90
N ASP A 169 7.79 6.54 5.62
CA ASP A 169 8.41 5.32 5.12
C ASP A 169 9.80 5.61 4.58
N GLU A 170 10.77 4.80 4.97
CA GLU A 170 12.15 4.86 4.49
C GLU A 170 12.70 3.46 4.27
N GLY A 171 13.30 3.24 3.11
CA GLY A 171 13.91 1.96 2.78
C GLY A 171 14.27 1.84 1.31
N TYR A 172 14.00 0.67 0.74
CA TYR A 172 14.39 0.29 -0.61
C TYR A 172 13.25 -0.31 -1.41
N LEU A 173 13.22 0.00 -2.71
CA LEU A 173 12.29 -0.56 -3.70
C LEU A 173 13.10 -1.20 -4.83
N GLY A 174 12.57 -2.24 -5.49
CA GLY A 174 13.18 -2.81 -6.68
C GLY A 174 12.98 -4.31 -6.78
N THR A 175 14.04 -5.04 -7.14
CA THR A 175 14.08 -6.50 -7.18
C THR A 175 14.99 -7.05 -6.08
N SER A 176 15.18 -8.37 -6.04
CA SER A 176 16.15 -9.00 -5.16
C SER A 176 17.61 -8.67 -5.51
N GLU A 177 17.88 -8.20 -6.73
CA GLU A 177 19.23 -7.90 -7.23
C GLU A 177 19.50 -6.40 -7.36
N HIS A 178 18.47 -5.63 -7.73
CA HIS A 178 18.60 -4.19 -8.01
C HIS A 178 17.58 -3.41 -7.21
N VAL A 179 18.07 -2.58 -6.28
CA VAL A 179 17.23 -1.74 -5.43
C VAL A 179 17.67 -0.29 -5.46
N GLU A 180 16.72 0.61 -5.26
CA GLU A 180 16.94 2.04 -5.05
C GLU A 180 16.35 2.47 -3.71
N GLN A 181 17.01 3.41 -3.05
CA GLN A 181 16.52 4.00 -1.80
C GLN A 181 15.30 4.88 -2.10
N PHE A 182 14.31 4.86 -1.22
CA PHE A 182 13.17 5.75 -1.27
C PHE A 182 12.82 6.29 0.11
N SER A 183 12.13 7.44 0.10
CA SER A 183 11.47 7.98 1.28
C SER A 183 10.17 8.65 0.86
N GLU A 184 9.07 8.31 1.53
CA GLU A 184 7.76 8.90 1.25
C GLU A 184 6.95 9.12 2.53
N ILE A 185 5.95 9.99 2.42
CA ILE A 185 4.96 10.22 3.46
C ILE A 185 3.62 9.74 2.93
N GLU A 186 2.93 8.90 3.71
CA GLU A 186 1.56 8.51 3.44
C GLU A 186 0.62 9.11 4.48
N LEU A 187 -0.58 9.51 4.07
CA LEU A 187 -1.65 9.90 4.98
C LEU A 187 -2.93 9.14 4.59
N GLU A 188 -3.23 8.09 5.34
CA GLU A 188 -4.38 7.23 5.08
C GLU A 188 -5.60 7.71 5.88
N LEU A 189 -6.75 7.86 5.23
CA LEU A 189 -8.02 8.18 5.91
C LEU A 189 -8.59 6.90 6.54
N LEU A 190 -8.59 6.84 7.87
CA LEU A 190 -9.15 5.72 8.62
C LEU A 190 -10.66 5.84 8.77
N THR A 191 -11.13 7.00 9.25
CA THR A 191 -12.57 7.30 9.41
C THR A 191 -12.86 8.77 9.13
N GLY A 192 -14.07 9.09 8.67
CA GLY A 192 -14.52 10.47 8.47
C GLY A 192 -14.78 10.82 7.01
N ASN A 193 -14.42 12.04 6.60
CA ASN A 193 -14.81 12.63 5.32
C ASN A 193 -13.62 12.82 4.37
N ARG A 194 -13.76 12.31 3.15
CA ARG A 194 -12.79 12.47 2.05
C ARG A 194 -12.48 13.92 1.69
N LYS A 195 -13.40 14.86 1.94
CA LYS A 195 -13.13 16.31 1.78
C LYS A 195 -12.01 16.82 2.70
N ASP A 196 -11.84 16.21 3.86
CA ASP A 196 -10.76 16.57 4.77
C ASP A 196 -9.41 16.09 4.25
N LEU A 197 -9.36 14.91 3.62
CA LEU A 197 -8.18 14.41 2.90
C LEU A 197 -7.75 15.41 1.81
N TYR A 198 -8.66 15.87 0.95
CA TYR A 198 -8.33 16.89 -0.06
C TYR A 198 -7.92 18.25 0.54
N SER A 199 -8.48 18.62 1.70
CA SER A 199 -8.08 19.85 2.40
C SER A 199 -6.63 19.75 2.89
N LEU A 200 -6.29 18.62 3.54
CA LEU A 200 -4.95 18.33 4.04
C LEU A 200 -3.92 18.27 2.92
N GLN A 201 -4.25 17.72 1.76
CA GLN A 201 -3.34 17.72 0.62
C GLN A 201 -2.86 19.13 0.27
N ASN A 202 -3.80 20.08 0.14
CA ASN A 202 -3.47 21.46 -0.20
C ASN A 202 -2.67 22.14 0.91
N GLU A 203 -3.04 21.92 2.17
CA GLU A 203 -2.36 22.51 3.33
C GLU A 203 -0.93 21.97 3.48
N PHE A 204 -0.72 20.67 3.26
CA PHE A 204 0.61 20.04 3.30
C PHE A 204 1.48 20.57 2.17
N LEU A 205 1.00 20.60 0.93
CA LEU A 205 1.79 21.11 -0.20
C LEU A 205 2.10 22.61 -0.11
N THR A 206 1.26 23.38 0.58
CA THR A 206 1.48 24.82 0.80
C THR A 206 2.47 25.08 1.92
N SER A 207 2.38 24.31 3.01
CA SER A 207 3.11 24.60 4.25
C SER A 207 4.40 23.79 4.40
N LEU A 208 4.55 22.69 3.67
CA LEU A 208 5.65 21.75 3.80
C LEU A 208 6.50 21.66 2.52
N PRO A 209 7.79 21.34 2.63
CA PRO A 209 8.65 21.09 1.47
C PRO A 209 8.38 19.72 0.83
N LEU A 210 7.14 19.51 0.36
CA LEU A 210 6.68 18.24 -0.22
C LEU A 210 6.16 18.42 -1.66
N ASN A 211 6.27 17.36 -2.45
CA ASN A 211 5.58 17.21 -3.74
C ASN A 211 4.62 16.02 -3.66
N SER A 212 3.52 16.06 -4.42
CA SER A 212 2.66 14.90 -4.59
C SER A 212 3.42 13.74 -5.26
N ALA A 213 3.29 12.54 -4.71
CA ALA A 213 3.82 11.33 -5.36
C ALA A 213 2.88 10.89 -6.49
N THR A 214 3.42 10.52 -7.65
CA THR A 214 2.60 10.08 -8.81
C THR A 214 2.60 8.58 -9.03
N LYS A 215 3.42 7.82 -8.28
CA LYS A 215 3.59 6.38 -8.40
C LYS A 215 3.44 5.71 -7.04
N SER A 216 2.74 4.58 -7.00
CA SER A 216 2.74 3.74 -5.79
C SER A 216 4.10 3.07 -5.61
N LYS A 217 4.39 2.54 -4.40
CA LYS A 217 5.60 1.74 -4.14
C LYS A 217 5.78 0.60 -5.15
N TYR A 218 4.68 -0.07 -5.51
CA TYR A 218 4.68 -1.11 -6.56
C TYR A 218 5.11 -0.54 -7.92
N ASP A 219 4.53 0.59 -8.35
CA ASP A 219 4.85 1.20 -9.65
C ASP A 219 6.30 1.71 -9.69
N GLN A 220 6.82 2.20 -8.56
CA GLN A 220 8.22 2.59 -8.41
C GLN A 220 9.15 1.36 -8.48
N ALA A 221 8.88 0.31 -7.70
CA ALA A 221 9.66 -0.93 -7.69
C ALA A 221 9.65 -1.64 -9.06
N MET A 222 8.50 -1.67 -9.74
CA MET A 222 8.39 -2.22 -11.10
C MET A 222 9.18 -1.40 -12.12
N ALA A 223 9.19 -0.07 -12.00
CA ALA A 223 9.98 0.77 -12.89
C ALA A 223 11.47 0.48 -12.76
N ILE A 224 11.96 0.20 -11.55
CA ILE A 224 13.34 -0.26 -11.32
C ILE A 224 13.54 -1.63 -11.95
N ALA A 225 12.63 -2.59 -11.71
CA ALA A 225 12.73 -3.93 -12.28
C ALA A 225 12.82 -3.94 -13.81
N ASP A 226 12.03 -3.10 -14.49
CA ASP A 226 12.02 -3.01 -15.95
C ASP A 226 13.32 -2.45 -16.55
N LEU A 227 14.15 -1.74 -15.77
CA LEU A 227 15.46 -1.26 -16.24
C LEU A 227 16.49 -2.39 -16.41
N TYR A 228 16.26 -3.54 -15.77
CA TYR A 228 17.20 -4.66 -15.70
C TYR A 228 16.65 -5.96 -16.29
N LYS A 229 15.54 -5.88 -17.06
CA LYS A 229 14.98 -7.00 -17.83
C LYS A 229 15.74 -7.24 -19.14
#